data_AF-A0AAD4Q8U4-F1
#
_entry.id   AF-A0AAD4Q8U4-F1
#
_cell.length_a   1.000
_cell.length_b   1.000
_cell.length_c   1.000
_cell.angle_alpha   90.00
_cell.angle_beta   90.00
_cell.angle_gamma   90.00
#
_symmetry.space_group_name_H-M   'P 1'
#
loop_
_entity.id
_entity.type
_entity.pdbx_description
1 polymer ?
#
loop_
_entity_poly.entity_id
_entity_poly.type
_entity_poly.pdbx_seq_one_letter_code
_entity_poly.pdbx_strand_id
1 'polypeptide(L)'
;MRRRTLTSLPEELLVKIMEVGDGRSILACSNTCQTLRNVITNSSNLEYQLVLVSTGMRDSTGKDSPLLQIDRLRLLEKHEFSWRNLRWSESAAIPLLIGWQGPIAVSGDVLVFRRPHREAGDICIDALQDLLIYQCPDSSLRVRKLSTGKPHPAVSHEGTVFPPDGWRSHPDSPRVCGPHVAVTSDQGLYISAWDWKSGAHVSEFLATAQQPSFEFLDENHIVFPGSDDRQLCVYNIQDFPSFRIKPSAIEQVRCCQVTIPPCGRPGLPKRIHFKCNTLSTDVMEPDGGRRGGRIRQASRGSGVACGAGLAADEGNVSHTVAVKNARPAQRYFES
;
A
#
# COMPACT_ATOMS: atom_id res chain seq x y z
N MET A 1 -7.44 -39.17 30.65
CA MET A 1 -7.48 -37.72 30.97
C MET A 1 -8.35 -37.01 29.93
N ARG A 2 -9.46 -36.37 30.34
CA ARG A 2 -10.23 -35.50 29.44
C ARG A 2 -9.39 -34.24 29.18
N ARG A 3 -9.08 -33.93 27.93
CA ARG A 3 -8.46 -32.65 27.57
C ARG A 3 -9.48 -31.55 27.86
N ARG A 4 -9.13 -30.59 28.71
CA ARG A 4 -9.93 -29.37 28.88
C ARG A 4 -9.84 -28.58 27.58
N THR A 5 -11.00 -28.25 27.01
CA THR A 5 -11.08 -27.45 25.78
C THR A 5 -11.04 -25.97 26.15
N LEU A 6 -10.45 -25.13 25.29
CA LEU A 6 -10.38 -23.68 25.51
C LEU A 6 -11.77 -23.08 25.76
N THR A 7 -12.79 -23.58 25.07
CA THR A 7 -14.19 -23.16 25.17
C THR A 7 -14.88 -23.48 26.50
N SER A 8 -14.24 -24.21 27.42
CA SER A 8 -14.79 -24.42 28.76
C SER A 8 -14.44 -23.29 29.74
N LEU A 9 -13.65 -22.31 29.30
CA LEU A 9 -13.32 -21.13 30.10
C LEU A 9 -14.49 -20.12 30.10
N PRO A 10 -14.67 -19.34 31.18
CA PRO A 10 -15.55 -18.17 31.18
C PRO A 10 -15.20 -17.18 30.06
N GLU A 11 -16.21 -16.47 29.55
CA GLU A 11 -16.07 -15.55 28.41
C GLU A 11 -15.06 -14.44 28.69
N GLU A 12 -14.99 -13.95 29.93
CA GLU A 12 -14.06 -12.88 30.33
C GLU A 12 -12.60 -13.31 30.21
N LEU A 13 -12.31 -14.59 30.46
CA LEU A 13 -10.97 -15.14 30.29
C LEU A 13 -10.66 -15.36 28.81
N LEU A 14 -11.65 -15.77 28.01
CA LEU A 14 -11.49 -15.89 26.57
C LEU A 14 -11.19 -14.53 25.93
N VAL A 15 -11.89 -13.46 26.33
CA VAL A 15 -11.61 -12.10 25.86
C VAL A 15 -10.19 -11.70 26.23
N LYS A 16 -9.78 -11.86 27.50
CA LYS A 16 -8.41 -11.51 27.93
C LYS A 16 -7.32 -12.30 27.19
N ILE A 17 -7.57 -13.57 26.88
CA ILE A 17 -6.62 -14.39 26.10
C ILE A 17 -6.52 -13.85 24.67
N MET A 18 -7.65 -13.48 24.06
CA MET A 18 -7.68 -12.95 22.70
C MET A 18 -7.12 -11.53 22.59
N GLU A 19 -7.27 -10.70 23.62
CA GLU A 19 -6.72 -9.33 23.69
C GLU A 19 -5.18 -9.32 23.63
N VAL A 20 -4.53 -10.43 23.98
CA VAL A 20 -3.07 -10.61 23.84
C VAL A 20 -2.68 -10.99 22.41
N GLY A 21 -3.62 -11.53 21.63
CA GLY A 21 -3.40 -11.88 20.24
C GLY A 21 -3.40 -10.67 19.31
N ASP A 22 -2.76 -10.82 18.14
CA ASP A 22 -2.94 -9.87 17.05
C ASP A 22 -4.31 -10.05 16.38
N GLY A 23 -4.80 -9.05 15.67
CA GLY A 23 -6.13 -9.14 15.04
C GLY A 23 -6.26 -10.28 14.03
N ARG A 24 -5.15 -10.82 13.51
CA ARG A 24 -5.15 -12.03 12.66
C ARG A 24 -5.40 -13.30 13.46
N SER A 25 -4.74 -13.46 14.60
CA SER A 25 -5.01 -14.58 15.51
C SER A 25 -6.46 -14.54 15.98
N ILE A 26 -7.00 -13.36 16.26
CA ILE A 26 -8.42 -13.16 16.59
C ILE A 26 -9.31 -13.59 15.42
N LEU A 27 -8.99 -13.17 14.19
CA LEU A 27 -9.73 -13.57 12.99
C LEU A 27 -9.66 -15.08 12.74
N ALA A 28 -8.50 -15.71 12.97
CA ALA A 28 -8.37 -17.16 12.87
C ALA A 28 -9.26 -17.85 13.92
N CYS A 29 -9.20 -17.41 15.18
CA CYS A 29 -10.05 -17.92 16.27
C CYS A 29 -11.55 -17.80 15.94
N SER A 30 -12.00 -16.68 15.38
CA SER A 30 -13.42 -16.48 15.01
C SER A 30 -13.90 -17.46 13.93
N ASN A 31 -12.98 -17.98 13.11
CA ASN A 31 -13.28 -18.97 12.07
C ASN A 31 -13.19 -20.42 12.57
N THR A 32 -12.72 -20.69 13.80
CA THR A 32 -12.59 -22.07 14.32
C THR A 32 -13.90 -22.62 14.89
N CYS A 33 -14.66 -21.83 15.65
CA CYS A 33 -15.93 -22.29 16.23
C CYS A 33 -16.87 -21.13 16.58
N GLN A 34 -18.17 -21.44 16.71
CA GLN A 34 -19.22 -20.45 16.96
C GLN A 34 -19.09 -19.77 18.33
N THR A 35 -18.66 -20.50 19.37
CA THR A 35 -18.40 -19.91 20.70
C THR A 35 -17.29 -18.86 20.61
N LEU A 36 -16.20 -19.21 19.90
CA LEU A 36 -15.11 -18.34 19.46
C LEU A 36 -15.62 -17.00 18.94
N ARG A 37 -16.38 -17.14 17.86
CA ARG A 37 -16.98 -16.05 17.13
C ARG A 37 -17.90 -15.19 18.00
N ASN A 38 -18.76 -15.80 18.80
CA ASN A 38 -19.71 -15.07 19.65
C ASN A 38 -19.00 -14.22 20.70
N VAL A 39 -17.95 -14.74 21.34
CA VAL A 39 -17.13 -13.98 22.30
C VAL A 39 -16.51 -12.76 21.63
N ILE A 40 -15.99 -12.94 20.41
CA ILE A 40 -15.37 -11.87 19.63
C ILE A 40 -16.40 -10.81 19.22
N THR A 41 -17.56 -11.22 18.70
CA THR A 41 -18.61 -10.29 18.25
C THR A 41 -19.32 -9.58 19.39
N ASN A 42 -19.31 -10.15 20.60
CA ASN A 42 -19.90 -9.53 21.79
C ASN A 42 -18.91 -8.60 22.52
N SER A 43 -17.63 -8.58 22.13
CA SER A 43 -16.61 -7.73 22.71
C SER A 43 -16.25 -6.60 21.75
N SER A 44 -16.64 -5.38 22.09
CA SER A 44 -16.33 -4.17 21.30
C SER A 44 -14.82 -3.94 21.11
N ASN A 45 -14.00 -4.43 22.05
CA ASN A 45 -12.54 -4.35 21.93
C ASN A 45 -12.01 -5.28 20.83
N LEU A 46 -12.43 -6.55 20.84
CA LEU A 46 -12.01 -7.53 19.84
C LEU A 46 -12.58 -7.20 18.45
N GLU A 47 -13.82 -6.72 18.40
CA GLU A 47 -14.44 -6.23 17.16
C GLU A 47 -13.68 -5.03 16.59
N TYR A 48 -13.31 -4.04 17.43
CA TYR A 48 -12.48 -2.91 17.00
C TYR A 48 -11.14 -3.36 16.41
N GLN A 49 -10.45 -4.30 17.07
CA GLN A 49 -9.20 -4.84 16.55
C GLN A 49 -9.37 -5.56 15.21
N LEU A 50 -10.47 -6.29 15.01
CA LEU A 50 -10.79 -6.92 13.73
C LEU A 50 -11.05 -5.88 12.64
N VAL A 51 -11.83 -4.84 12.92
CA VAL A 51 -12.10 -3.77 11.95
C VAL A 51 -10.81 -3.05 11.57
N LEU A 52 -9.94 -2.73 12.53
CA LEU A 52 -8.61 -2.17 12.25
C LEU A 52 -7.79 -3.06 11.30
N VAL A 53 -7.68 -4.36 11.59
CA VAL A 53 -6.93 -5.28 10.72
C VAL A 53 -7.57 -5.40 9.34
N SER A 54 -8.89 -5.50 9.24
CA SER A 54 -9.60 -5.62 7.96
C SER A 54 -9.48 -4.37 7.08
N THR A 55 -9.29 -3.20 7.70
CA THR A 55 -9.13 -1.92 7.02
C THR A 55 -7.66 -1.53 6.82
N GLY A 56 -6.72 -2.32 7.32
CA GLY A 56 -5.29 -2.01 7.29
C GLY A 56 -4.90 -0.81 8.16
N MET A 57 -5.75 -0.41 9.11
CA MET A 57 -5.49 0.70 10.03
C MET A 57 -4.79 0.22 11.31
N ARG A 58 -3.96 1.08 11.91
CA ARG A 58 -3.34 0.83 13.22
C ARG A 58 -3.83 1.83 14.25
N ASP A 59 -4.09 1.35 15.46
CA ASP A 59 -4.34 2.20 16.61
C ASP A 59 -3.03 2.82 17.11
N SER A 60 -2.80 4.10 16.80
CA SER A 60 -1.64 4.86 17.31
C SER A 60 -1.88 5.45 18.70
N THR A 61 -3.14 5.66 19.10
CA THR A 61 -3.50 6.28 20.37
C THR A 61 -3.46 5.33 21.56
N GLY A 62 -3.63 4.02 21.33
CA GLY A 62 -3.56 2.99 22.37
C GLY A 62 -4.44 3.31 23.59
N LYS A 63 -3.84 3.22 24.79
CA LYS A 63 -4.51 3.50 26.08
C LYS A 63 -4.67 4.99 26.39
N ASP A 64 -4.02 5.87 25.63
CA ASP A 64 -4.00 7.32 25.88
C ASP A 64 -5.13 8.05 25.12
N SER A 65 -5.94 7.32 24.35
CA SER A 65 -7.09 7.89 23.66
C SER A 65 -8.15 8.37 24.67
N PRO A 66 -8.66 9.61 24.57
CA PRO A 66 -9.78 10.07 25.40
C PRO A 66 -11.12 9.44 25.00
N LEU A 67 -11.16 8.72 23.87
CA LEU A 67 -12.37 8.13 23.32
C LEU A 67 -12.58 6.72 23.87
N LEU A 68 -13.83 6.41 24.20
CA LEU A 68 -14.23 5.05 24.55
C LEU A 68 -14.07 4.14 23.32
N GLN A 69 -13.71 2.88 23.57
CA GLN A 69 -13.49 1.88 22.51
C GLN A 69 -14.67 1.77 21.53
N ILE A 70 -15.90 1.85 22.05
CA ILE A 70 -17.12 1.80 21.23
C ILE A 70 -17.26 3.02 20.31
N ASP A 71 -16.85 4.21 20.74
CA ASP A 71 -16.90 5.42 19.90
C ASP A 71 -15.83 5.36 18.81
N ARG A 72 -14.68 4.77 19.13
CA ARG A 72 -13.60 4.51 18.16
C ARG A 72 -14.04 3.53 17.08
N LEU A 73 -14.72 2.45 17.46
CA LEU A 73 -15.34 1.51 16.51
C LEU A 73 -16.35 2.22 15.61
N ARG A 74 -17.27 3.01 16.19
CA ARG A 74 -18.26 3.77 15.40
C ARG A 74 -17.61 4.75 14.42
N LEU A 75 -16.54 5.44 14.84
CA LEU A 75 -15.79 6.34 13.95
C LEU A 75 -15.14 5.55 12.80
N LEU A 76 -14.58 4.38 13.09
CA LEU A 76 -13.95 3.51 12.11
C LEU A 76 -14.96 2.97 11.08
N GLU A 77 -16.11 2.49 11.55
CA GLU A 77 -17.22 2.03 10.70
C GLU A 77 -17.78 3.17 9.84
N LYS A 78 -18.00 4.35 10.44
CA LYS A 78 -18.45 5.55 9.71
C LYS A 78 -17.45 5.92 8.62
N HIS A 79 -16.16 5.93 8.95
CA HIS A 79 -15.10 6.20 7.99
C HIS A 79 -15.12 5.18 6.84
N GLU A 80 -15.15 3.88 7.15
CA GLU A 80 -15.19 2.81 6.16
C GLU A 80 -16.44 2.91 5.27
N PHE A 81 -17.60 3.20 5.86
CA PHE A 81 -18.85 3.39 5.15
C PHE A 81 -18.79 4.60 4.21
N SER A 82 -18.35 5.76 4.69
CA SER A 82 -18.19 6.96 3.87
C SER A 82 -17.23 6.72 2.71
N TRP A 83 -16.13 6.01 2.96
CA TRP A 83 -15.13 5.68 1.96
C TRP A 83 -15.63 4.72 0.89
N ARG A 84 -16.37 3.68 1.28
CA ARG A 84 -16.97 2.71 0.35
C ARG A 84 -18.05 3.33 -0.54
N ASN A 85 -18.83 4.24 0.01
CA ASN A 85 -19.96 4.85 -0.69
C ASN A 85 -19.60 6.17 -1.39
N LEU A 86 -18.35 6.65 -1.24
CA LEU A 86 -17.90 7.98 -1.69
C LEU A 86 -18.88 9.10 -1.30
N ARG A 87 -19.53 8.95 -0.13
CA ARG A 87 -20.47 9.94 0.38
C ARG A 87 -19.69 11.03 1.08
N TRP A 88 -19.35 12.06 0.31
CA TRP A 88 -18.83 13.32 0.83
C TRP A 88 -19.88 13.94 1.74
N SER A 89 -19.60 14.00 3.04
CA SER A 89 -20.52 14.62 4.00
C SER A 89 -20.45 16.14 3.93
N GLU A 90 -19.27 16.68 3.63
CA GLU A 90 -18.98 18.11 3.64
C GLU A 90 -17.99 18.44 2.54
N SER A 91 -18.23 19.55 1.85
CA SER A 91 -17.27 20.17 0.93
C SER A 91 -16.88 21.51 1.54
N ALA A 92 -15.62 21.63 1.96
CA ALA A 92 -15.07 22.89 2.42
C ALA A 92 -14.25 23.52 1.30
N ALA A 93 -14.56 24.78 0.96
CA ALA A 93 -13.66 25.58 0.14
C ALA A 93 -12.48 25.98 1.03
N ILE A 94 -11.30 25.42 0.75
CA ILE A 94 -10.07 25.88 1.38
C ILE A 94 -9.64 27.13 0.62
N PRO A 95 -9.67 28.32 1.24
CA PRO A 95 -9.20 29.53 0.57
C PRO A 95 -7.74 29.30 0.21
N LEU A 96 -7.46 29.21 -1.09
CA LEU A 96 -6.08 29.13 -1.56
C LEU A 96 -5.36 30.37 -1.04
N LEU A 97 -4.28 30.15 -0.29
CA LEU A 97 -3.44 31.23 0.17
C LEU A 97 -2.96 32.00 -1.07
N ILE A 98 -3.23 33.31 -1.11
CA ILE A 98 -2.87 34.15 -2.26
C ILE A 98 -1.37 33.95 -2.56
N GLY A 99 -1.07 33.61 -3.81
CA GLY A 99 0.31 33.36 -4.25
C GLY A 99 0.83 31.95 -3.95
N TRP A 100 -0.01 30.98 -3.61
CA TRP A 100 0.35 29.56 -3.59
C TRP A 100 -0.25 28.84 -4.79
N GLN A 101 0.43 27.79 -5.26
CA GLN A 101 -0.15 26.87 -6.24
C GLN A 101 -1.17 25.95 -5.54
N GLY A 102 -1.97 25.23 -6.32
CA GLY A 102 -2.86 24.19 -5.79
C GLY A 102 -2.11 23.14 -4.97
N PRO A 103 -2.83 22.30 -4.21
CA PRO A 103 -2.20 21.25 -3.41
C PRO A 103 -1.40 20.30 -4.31
N ILE A 104 -0.15 20.02 -3.93
CA ILE A 104 0.78 19.16 -4.69
C ILE A 104 0.86 17.74 -4.13
N ALA A 105 0.52 17.55 -2.86
CA ALA A 105 0.48 16.25 -2.20
C ALA A 105 -0.57 16.23 -1.09
N VAL A 106 -1.14 15.04 -0.85
CA VAL A 106 -2.13 14.79 0.21
C VAL A 106 -1.80 13.46 0.87
N SER A 107 -1.79 13.42 2.20
CA SER A 107 -1.68 12.17 2.98
C SER A 107 -2.49 12.32 4.26
N GLY A 108 -3.51 11.49 4.42
CA GLY A 108 -4.46 11.61 5.54
C GLY A 108 -5.15 12.97 5.55
N ASP A 109 -5.00 13.70 6.65
CA ASP A 109 -5.52 15.05 6.88
C ASP A 109 -4.52 16.17 6.52
N VAL A 110 -3.36 15.82 5.96
CA VAL A 110 -2.32 16.78 5.59
C VAL A 110 -2.41 17.14 4.11
N LEU A 111 -2.55 18.44 3.83
CA LEU A 111 -2.43 19.03 2.50
C LEU A 111 -1.11 19.79 2.39
N VAL A 112 -0.35 19.53 1.32
CA VAL A 112 0.88 20.26 1.05
C VAL A 112 0.71 21.15 -0.16
N PHE A 113 1.15 22.39 -0.02
CA PHE A 113 1.12 23.41 -1.07
C PHE A 113 2.55 23.77 -1.47
N ARG A 114 2.75 24.11 -2.76
CA ARG A 114 4.03 24.65 -3.24
C ARG A 114 3.96 26.16 -3.30
N ARG A 115 5.02 26.82 -2.83
CA ARG A 115 5.22 28.26 -3.05
C ARG A 115 5.85 28.47 -4.44
N PRO A 116 5.29 29.33 -5.31
CA PRO A 116 5.65 29.43 -6.73
C PRO A 116 7.07 29.96 -7.01
N HIS A 117 7.77 30.52 -6.02
CA HIS A 117 9.08 31.15 -6.21
C HIS A 117 10.28 30.31 -5.74
N ARG A 118 10.06 29.04 -5.40
CA ARG A 118 11.18 28.12 -5.15
C ARG A 118 11.14 27.03 -6.19
N GLU A 119 12.27 26.80 -6.85
CA GLU A 119 12.64 25.57 -7.56
C GLU A 119 12.76 24.40 -6.58
N ALA A 120 11.75 24.22 -5.73
CA ALA A 120 11.63 23.04 -4.92
C ALA A 120 11.18 21.94 -5.85
N GLY A 121 12.00 20.89 -5.95
CA GLY A 121 11.66 19.68 -6.68
C GLY A 121 10.41 19.01 -6.11
N ASP A 122 10.06 17.86 -6.66
CA ASP A 122 8.88 17.14 -6.18
C ASP A 122 9.03 16.67 -4.73
N ILE A 123 7.88 16.45 -4.12
CA ILE A 123 7.78 16.03 -2.73
C ILE A 123 6.91 14.78 -2.64
N CYS A 124 7.13 14.00 -1.59
CA CYS A 124 6.17 13.02 -1.13
C CYS A 124 6.09 13.05 0.40
N ILE A 125 4.95 12.61 0.92
CA ILE A 125 4.65 12.63 2.34
C ILE A 125 4.02 11.32 2.76
N ASP A 126 4.37 10.89 3.97
CA ASP A 126 3.70 9.80 4.67
C ASP A 126 3.39 10.26 6.09
N ALA A 127 2.13 10.64 6.32
CA ALA A 127 1.68 11.14 7.61
C ALA A 127 1.75 10.08 8.71
N LEU A 128 1.60 8.78 8.37
CA LEU A 128 1.68 7.69 9.35
C LEU A 128 3.09 7.54 9.92
N GLN A 129 4.10 7.88 9.12
CA GLN A 129 5.50 7.82 9.52
C GLN A 129 6.08 9.19 9.94
N ASP A 130 5.24 10.24 10.07
CA ASP A 130 5.69 11.63 10.28
C ASP A 130 6.77 12.03 9.26
N LEU A 131 6.59 11.66 8.00
CA LEU A 131 7.65 11.68 6.99
C LEU A 131 7.37 12.69 5.87
N LEU A 132 8.35 13.55 5.62
CA LEU A 132 8.41 14.47 4.48
C LEU A 132 9.70 14.21 3.71
N ILE A 133 9.56 13.78 2.45
CA ILE A 133 10.68 13.66 1.53
C ILE A 133 10.51 14.71 0.44
N TYR A 134 11.56 15.47 0.19
CA TYR A 134 11.56 16.46 -0.88
C TYR A 134 12.90 16.50 -1.59
N GLN A 135 12.85 16.79 -2.87
CA GLN A 135 14.03 16.91 -3.69
C GLN A 135 14.64 18.32 -3.58
N CYS A 136 15.96 18.35 -3.47
CA CYS A 136 16.77 19.57 -3.45
C CYS A 136 17.33 19.90 -4.85
N PRO A 137 17.74 21.16 -5.09
CA PRO A 137 18.34 21.57 -6.37
C PRO A 137 19.62 20.81 -6.76
N ASP A 138 20.30 20.21 -5.78
CA ASP A 138 21.47 19.33 -5.97
C ASP A 138 21.06 17.89 -6.34
N SER A 139 19.79 17.65 -6.69
CA SER A 139 19.19 16.34 -6.97
C SER A 139 19.19 15.35 -5.80
N SER A 140 19.59 15.77 -4.60
CA SER A 140 19.47 14.94 -3.41
C SER A 140 18.04 14.92 -2.87
N LEU A 141 17.65 13.81 -2.26
CA LEU A 141 16.39 13.69 -1.55
C LEU A 141 16.62 13.94 -0.07
N ARG A 142 15.91 14.90 0.51
CA ARG A 142 15.99 15.19 1.95
C ARG A 142 14.81 14.60 2.69
N VAL A 143 15.11 13.93 3.79
CA VAL A 143 14.16 13.25 4.67
C VAL A 143 14.01 14.01 5.97
N ARG A 144 12.80 14.51 6.22
CA ARG A 144 12.46 15.34 7.38
C ARG A 144 11.22 14.80 8.08
N LYS A 145 11.05 15.22 9.33
CA LYS A 145 9.79 15.09 10.04
C LYS A 145 8.74 15.99 9.43
N LEU A 146 7.58 15.45 9.09
CA LEU A 146 6.45 16.20 8.52
C LEU A 146 5.94 17.25 9.52
N SER A 147 5.80 16.88 10.78
CA SER A 147 5.28 17.71 11.88
C SER A 147 6.18 18.88 12.28
N THR A 148 7.50 18.71 12.20
CA THR A 148 8.46 19.70 12.73
C THR A 148 9.37 20.31 11.68
N GLY A 149 9.46 19.72 10.49
CA GLY A 149 10.43 20.10 9.46
C GLY A 149 11.89 19.89 9.87
N LYS A 150 12.19 19.18 10.97
CA LYS A 150 13.58 18.83 11.37
C LYS A 150 14.04 17.56 10.65
N PRO A 151 15.35 17.25 10.57
CA PRO A 151 15.82 15.96 10.05
C PRO A 151 15.12 14.79 10.75
N HIS A 152 14.75 13.76 9.99
CA HIS A 152 14.01 12.64 10.54
C HIS A 152 14.95 11.74 11.39
N PRO A 153 14.63 11.44 12.67
CA PRO A 153 15.57 10.79 13.59
C PRO A 153 15.87 9.32 13.27
N ALA A 154 15.01 8.66 12.49
CA ALA A 154 15.23 7.27 12.04
C ALA A 154 16.25 7.17 10.89
N VAL A 155 16.72 8.30 10.36
CA VAL A 155 17.63 8.33 9.24
C VAL A 155 19.07 8.24 9.75
N SER A 156 19.80 7.25 9.26
CA SER A 156 21.19 6.98 9.68
C SER A 156 22.23 7.83 8.94
N HIS A 157 21.88 8.29 7.74
CA HIS A 157 22.62 9.30 6.99
C HIS A 157 22.17 10.71 7.44
N GLU A 158 22.84 11.79 7.01
CA GLU A 158 22.51 13.18 7.43
C GLU A 158 21.15 13.70 6.89
N GLY A 159 20.11 12.85 6.84
CA GLY A 159 18.81 13.18 6.28
C GLY A 159 18.82 13.33 4.77
N THR A 160 19.87 12.90 4.08
CA THR A 160 20.05 13.02 2.62
C THR A 160 20.28 11.66 1.94
N VAL A 161 19.38 11.27 1.03
CA VAL A 161 19.54 10.11 0.12
C VAL A 161 20.00 10.64 -1.23
N PHE A 162 21.07 10.04 -1.78
CA PHE A 162 21.58 10.38 -3.09
C PHE A 162 21.12 9.33 -4.13
N PRO A 163 20.55 9.76 -5.27
CA PRO A 163 20.38 8.87 -6.41
C PRO A 163 21.75 8.32 -6.88
N PRO A 164 21.79 7.16 -7.56
CA PRO A 164 23.00 6.59 -8.13
C PRO A 164 23.81 7.60 -8.92
N ASP A 165 25.14 7.53 -8.75
CA ASP A 165 26.10 8.29 -9.54
C ASP A 165 25.81 8.10 -11.03
N GLY A 166 25.54 9.18 -11.75
CA GLY A 166 25.25 9.18 -13.18
C GLY A 166 23.83 9.58 -13.56
N TRP A 167 22.93 9.73 -12.59
CA TRP A 167 21.69 10.48 -12.80
C TRP A 167 22.08 11.95 -12.97
N ARG A 168 22.21 12.39 -14.22
CA ARG A 168 22.66 13.76 -14.57
C ARG A 168 21.59 14.83 -14.32
N SER A 169 20.49 14.44 -13.70
CA SER A 169 19.21 15.09 -13.87
C SER A 169 18.32 14.92 -12.65
N HIS A 170 17.35 15.81 -12.55
CA HIS A 170 16.45 15.93 -11.41
C HIS A 170 15.54 14.69 -11.36
N PRO A 171 15.60 13.86 -10.31
CA PRO A 171 14.61 12.81 -10.11
C PRO A 171 13.19 13.39 -10.05
N ASP A 172 12.27 12.83 -10.81
CA ASP A 172 10.88 13.25 -10.79
C ASP A 172 10.07 12.43 -9.79
N SER A 173 9.07 13.09 -9.19
CA SER A 173 7.95 12.47 -8.47
C SER A 173 8.33 11.33 -7.51
N PRO A 174 9.01 11.63 -6.38
CA PRO A 174 9.23 10.63 -5.35
C PRO A 174 7.92 10.03 -4.87
N ARG A 175 7.98 8.75 -4.49
CA ARG A 175 6.91 8.02 -3.82
C ARG A 175 7.51 7.29 -2.63
N VAL A 176 6.72 7.12 -1.58
CA VAL A 176 7.16 6.46 -0.35
C VAL A 176 6.12 5.47 0.11
N CYS A 177 6.55 4.28 0.51
CA CYS A 177 5.70 3.24 1.07
C CYS A 177 6.52 2.38 2.05
N GLY A 178 6.09 2.34 3.31
CA GLY A 178 6.82 1.62 4.36
C GLY A 178 8.27 2.13 4.48
N PRO A 179 9.29 1.25 4.46
CA PRO A 179 10.69 1.66 4.53
C PRO A 179 11.25 2.16 3.18
N HIS A 180 10.49 2.03 2.08
CA HIS A 180 11.00 2.30 0.75
C HIS A 180 10.61 3.68 0.25
N VAL A 181 11.57 4.39 -0.34
CA VAL A 181 11.34 5.53 -1.22
C VAL A 181 11.75 5.11 -2.62
N ALA A 182 10.99 5.54 -3.63
CA ALA A 182 11.39 5.38 -5.02
C ALA A 182 11.25 6.71 -5.77
N VAL A 183 12.08 6.91 -6.79
CA VAL A 183 12.01 8.04 -7.73
C VAL A 183 12.21 7.57 -9.15
N THR A 184 11.69 8.35 -10.10
CA THR A 184 11.97 8.21 -11.52
C THR A 184 13.10 9.11 -11.96
N SER A 185 13.94 8.65 -12.89
CA SER A 185 14.88 9.52 -13.61
C SER A 185 14.11 10.51 -14.50
N ASP A 186 14.72 11.65 -14.83
CA ASP A 186 14.16 12.68 -15.74
C ASP A 186 13.73 12.17 -17.13
N GLN A 187 14.45 11.18 -17.67
CA GLN A 187 14.09 10.58 -18.96
C GLN A 187 12.94 9.57 -18.82
N GLY A 188 12.46 9.35 -17.60
CA GLY A 188 11.51 8.32 -17.28
C GLY A 188 12.03 6.91 -17.53
N LEU A 189 13.29 6.71 -17.88
CA LEU A 189 13.76 5.39 -18.26
C LEU A 189 14.03 4.51 -17.04
N TYR A 190 14.34 5.11 -15.89
CA TYR A 190 14.69 4.37 -14.69
C TYR A 190 13.78 4.73 -13.53
N ILE A 191 13.35 3.72 -12.78
CA ILE A 191 12.81 3.87 -11.43
C ILE A 191 13.87 3.29 -10.51
N SER A 192 14.28 3.99 -9.47
CA SER A 192 15.16 3.42 -8.45
C SER A 192 14.47 3.49 -7.10
N ALA A 193 14.72 2.50 -6.25
CA ALA A 193 14.12 2.35 -4.93
C ALA A 193 15.22 2.15 -3.86
N TRP A 194 15.04 2.79 -2.71
CA TRP A 194 15.96 2.76 -1.58
C TRP A 194 15.20 2.58 -0.28
N ASP A 195 15.87 2.05 0.72
CA ASP A 195 15.45 2.18 2.10
C ASP A 195 15.77 3.61 2.57
N TRP A 196 14.75 4.41 2.86
CA TRP A 196 14.96 5.82 3.23
C TRP A 196 15.60 6.01 4.61
N LYS A 197 15.59 4.99 5.47
CA LYS A 197 16.20 5.04 6.82
C LYS A 197 17.70 4.77 6.73
N SER A 198 18.08 3.71 6.03
CA SER A 198 19.48 3.33 5.86
C SER A 198 20.16 4.09 4.73
N GLY A 199 19.40 4.53 3.72
CA GLY A 199 19.93 5.05 2.45
C GLY A 199 20.40 3.94 1.52
N ALA A 200 20.22 2.67 1.91
CA ALA A 200 20.65 1.54 1.10
C ALA A 200 19.80 1.45 -0.18
N HIS A 201 20.45 1.29 -1.32
CA HIS A 201 19.80 0.99 -2.58
C HIS A 201 19.17 -0.41 -2.51
N VAL A 202 17.88 -0.50 -2.87
CA VAL A 202 17.13 -1.76 -2.89
C VAL A 202 17.07 -2.29 -4.31
N SER A 203 16.55 -1.52 -5.25
CA SER A 203 16.34 -1.99 -6.63
C SER A 203 16.33 -0.86 -7.65
N GLU A 204 16.58 -1.21 -8.91
CA GLU A 204 16.45 -0.30 -10.04
C GLU A 204 15.70 -1.02 -11.19
N PHE A 205 14.77 -0.29 -11.81
CA PHE A 205 13.90 -0.78 -12.87
C PHE A 205 14.13 0.06 -14.11
N LEU A 206 14.22 -0.58 -15.28
CA LEU A 206 14.09 0.12 -16.55
C LEU A 206 12.61 0.14 -16.95
N ALA A 207 12.01 1.32 -16.95
CA ALA A 207 10.69 1.51 -17.49
C ALA A 207 10.75 1.58 -19.02
N THR A 208 9.83 0.87 -19.67
CA THR A 208 9.74 0.82 -21.13
C THR A 208 9.02 2.02 -21.73
N ALA A 209 8.26 2.76 -20.92
CA ALA A 209 7.49 3.93 -21.34
C ALA A 209 8.32 5.21 -21.23
N GLN A 210 8.12 6.17 -22.13
CA GLN A 210 8.91 7.41 -22.17
C GLN A 210 8.70 8.36 -20.98
N GLN A 211 7.72 8.13 -20.11
CA GLN A 211 7.47 8.88 -18.87
C GLN A 211 6.65 8.00 -17.91
N PRO A 212 7.24 7.03 -17.20
CA PRO A 212 6.51 6.15 -16.33
C PRO A 212 6.04 6.97 -15.13
N SER A 213 4.73 7.05 -14.98
CA SER A 213 4.19 7.14 -13.64
C SER A 213 4.33 5.76 -13.00
N PHE A 214 4.66 5.73 -11.71
CA PHE A 214 4.66 4.51 -10.94
C PHE A 214 3.94 4.76 -9.63
N GLU A 215 3.47 3.68 -9.00
CA GLU A 215 2.86 3.73 -7.68
C GLU A 215 3.25 2.49 -6.88
N PHE A 216 3.40 2.63 -5.57
CA PHE A 216 3.53 1.47 -4.70
C PHE A 216 2.16 0.83 -4.52
N LEU A 217 2.09 -0.49 -4.74
CA LEU A 217 0.92 -1.27 -4.33
C LEU A 217 1.04 -1.64 -2.85
N ASP A 218 2.22 -2.04 -2.41
CA ASP A 218 2.53 -2.30 -1.01
C ASP A 218 4.04 -2.09 -0.79
N GLU A 219 4.56 -2.49 0.37
CA GLU A 219 5.97 -2.32 0.72
C GLU A 219 6.93 -3.08 -0.21
N ASN A 220 6.47 -4.11 -0.92
CA ASN A 220 7.29 -4.96 -1.77
C ASN A 220 6.95 -4.84 -3.25
N HIS A 221 5.84 -4.20 -3.63
CA HIS A 221 5.38 -4.19 -5.02
C HIS A 221 5.21 -2.78 -5.58
N ILE A 222 5.76 -2.56 -6.77
CA ILE A 222 5.55 -1.35 -7.56
C ILE A 222 4.78 -1.72 -8.83
N VAL A 223 3.85 -0.85 -9.22
CA VAL A 223 3.17 -0.90 -10.52
C VAL A 223 3.59 0.27 -11.40
N PHE A 224 3.85 0.00 -12.68
CA PHE A 224 4.06 1.03 -13.69
C PHE A 224 3.61 0.55 -15.09
N PRO A 225 3.43 1.46 -16.07
CA PRO A 225 3.05 1.11 -17.44
C PRO A 225 4.04 0.17 -18.12
N GLY A 226 3.52 -0.83 -18.84
CA GLY A 226 4.28 -1.72 -19.69
C GLY A 226 4.69 -1.09 -21.02
N SER A 227 5.16 -1.93 -21.95
CA SER A 227 5.53 -1.49 -23.31
C SER A 227 4.31 -1.16 -24.20
N ASP A 228 3.16 -1.70 -23.83
CA ASP A 228 1.85 -1.46 -24.46
C ASP A 228 1.05 -0.49 -23.57
N ASP A 229 0.36 0.47 -24.19
CA ASP A 229 -0.43 1.50 -23.50
C ASP A 229 -1.63 0.95 -22.72
N ARG A 230 -1.90 -0.36 -22.88
CA ARG A 230 -2.92 -1.10 -22.14
C ARG A 230 -2.35 -2.00 -21.04
N GLN A 231 -1.04 -2.07 -20.88
CA GLN A 231 -0.43 -2.98 -19.94
C GLN A 231 0.08 -2.24 -18.72
N LEU A 232 -0.20 -2.83 -17.56
CA LEU A 232 0.41 -2.47 -16.30
C LEU A 232 1.20 -3.67 -15.81
N CYS A 233 2.43 -3.44 -15.42
CA CYS A 233 3.30 -4.47 -14.91
C CYS A 233 3.52 -4.24 -13.41
N VAL A 234 3.36 -5.31 -12.64
CA VAL A 234 3.64 -5.33 -11.21
C VAL A 234 4.94 -6.07 -10.99
N TYR A 235 5.85 -5.46 -10.25
CA TYR A 235 7.16 -6.00 -9.93
C TYR A 235 7.34 -6.06 -8.43
N ASN A 236 8.02 -7.11 -7.96
CA ASN A 236 8.52 -7.18 -6.61
C ASN A 236 9.89 -6.48 -6.56
N ILE A 237 10.00 -5.50 -5.67
CA ILE A 237 11.19 -4.66 -5.48
C ILE A 237 12.38 -5.53 -5.05
N GLN A 238 12.15 -6.57 -4.26
CA GLN A 238 13.21 -7.43 -3.73
C GLN A 238 13.75 -8.45 -4.74
N ASP A 239 12.98 -8.78 -5.79
CA ASP A 239 13.37 -9.79 -6.77
C ASP A 239 14.34 -9.24 -7.83
N PHE A 240 14.61 -7.93 -7.83
CA PHE A 240 15.50 -7.29 -8.79
C PHE A 240 16.93 -7.21 -8.27
N PRO A 241 17.90 -7.81 -8.98
CA PRO A 241 19.30 -7.63 -8.66
C PRO A 241 19.74 -6.19 -8.98
N SER A 242 20.64 -5.67 -8.15
CA SER A 242 21.27 -4.37 -8.36
C SER A 242 22.04 -4.31 -9.69
N PHE A 243 21.89 -3.19 -10.40
CA PHE A 243 22.64 -2.68 -11.57
C PHE A 243 23.42 -3.70 -12.45
N ARG A 244 23.12 -3.72 -13.76
CA ARG A 244 23.82 -4.38 -14.93
C ARG A 244 23.06 -5.51 -15.65
N ILE A 245 21.75 -5.62 -15.49
CA ILE A 245 20.98 -6.60 -16.25
C ILE A 245 20.49 -6.00 -17.58
N LYS A 246 20.65 -6.75 -18.68
CA LYS A 246 20.15 -6.37 -20.00
C LYS A 246 18.62 -6.20 -19.95
N PRO A 247 18.01 -5.25 -20.68
CA PRO A 247 16.56 -5.03 -20.70
C PRO A 247 15.72 -6.30 -20.91
N SER A 248 16.24 -7.26 -21.69
CA SER A 248 15.58 -8.55 -21.96
C SER A 248 15.36 -9.42 -20.72
N ALA A 249 16.15 -9.28 -19.66
CA ALA A 249 15.99 -10.07 -18.44
C ALA A 249 14.99 -9.43 -17.45
N ILE A 250 14.56 -8.18 -17.67
CA ILE A 250 13.54 -7.51 -16.86
C ILE A 250 12.16 -8.15 -17.06
N GLU A 251 11.88 -8.65 -18.27
CA GLU A 251 10.61 -9.34 -18.55
C GLU A 251 10.42 -10.61 -17.70
N GLN A 252 11.52 -11.22 -17.23
CA GLN A 252 11.50 -12.46 -16.47
C GLN A 252 11.17 -12.28 -14.98
N VAL A 253 11.24 -11.05 -14.47
CA VAL A 253 11.05 -10.73 -13.04
C VAL A 253 9.68 -10.09 -12.78
N ARG A 254 8.77 -10.10 -13.77
CA ARG A 254 7.40 -9.59 -13.61
C ARG A 254 6.59 -10.52 -12.71
N CYS A 255 6.01 -9.98 -11.64
CA CYS A 255 5.10 -10.74 -10.77
C CYS A 255 3.78 -11.01 -11.48
N CYS A 256 3.18 -9.96 -12.05
CA CYS A 256 1.97 -10.08 -12.83
C CYS A 256 1.83 -8.94 -13.84
N GLN A 257 0.97 -9.16 -14.83
CA GLN A 257 0.60 -8.18 -15.84
C GLN A 257 -0.91 -8.02 -15.84
N VAL A 258 -1.36 -6.77 -15.77
CA VAL A 258 -2.77 -6.40 -15.82
C VAL A 258 -3.02 -5.69 -17.14
N THR A 259 -3.96 -6.20 -17.93
CA THR A 259 -4.39 -5.53 -19.15
C THR A 259 -5.60 -4.66 -18.85
N ILE A 260 -5.47 -3.36 -19.07
CA ILE A 260 -6.55 -2.39 -18.93
C ILE A 260 -7.48 -2.54 -20.15
N PRO A 261 -8.81 -2.56 -19.95
CA PRO A 261 -9.74 -2.51 -21.07
C PRO A 261 -9.49 -1.26 -21.93
N PRO A 262 -9.85 -1.29 -23.23
CA PRO A 262 -9.73 -0.12 -24.09
C PRO A 262 -10.47 1.06 -23.48
N CYS A 263 -9.74 2.10 -23.08
CA CYS A 263 -10.29 3.30 -22.48
C CYS A 263 -9.80 4.53 -23.26
N GLY A 264 -10.75 5.37 -23.70
CA GLY A 264 -10.46 6.61 -24.43
C GLY A 264 -10.00 6.43 -25.89
N ARG A 265 -9.66 7.56 -26.51
CA ARG A 265 -9.09 7.60 -27.87
C ARG A 265 -7.61 7.23 -27.83
N PRO A 266 -7.10 6.46 -28.81
CA PRO A 266 -5.67 6.18 -28.92
C PRO A 266 -4.83 7.47 -28.95
N GLY A 267 -3.69 7.47 -28.26
CA GLY A 267 -2.74 8.58 -28.27
C GLY A 267 -3.02 9.73 -27.31
N LEU A 268 -4.14 9.71 -26.55
CA LEU A 268 -4.36 10.67 -25.47
C LEU A 268 -3.70 10.21 -24.16
N PRO A 269 -3.14 11.12 -23.36
CA PRO A 269 -2.64 10.81 -22.02
C PRO A 269 -3.75 10.17 -21.19
N LYS A 270 -3.46 9.00 -20.60
CA LYS A 270 -4.37 8.30 -19.70
C LYS A 270 -3.90 8.53 -18.27
N ARG A 271 -4.75 9.15 -17.45
CA ARG A 271 -4.50 9.26 -16.01
C ARG A 271 -5.16 8.08 -15.32
N ILE A 272 -4.32 7.13 -14.89
CA ILE A 272 -4.76 5.96 -14.14
C ILE A 272 -4.43 6.21 -12.68
N HIS A 273 -5.47 6.25 -11.84
CA HIS A 273 -5.30 6.36 -10.40
C HIS A 273 -5.32 4.96 -9.78
N PHE A 274 -4.19 4.58 -9.19
CA PHE A 274 -4.10 3.36 -8.40
C PHE A 274 -4.54 3.66 -6.98
N LYS A 275 -5.25 2.69 -6.40
CA LYS A 275 -5.58 2.69 -4.99
C LYS A 275 -5.39 1.27 -4.49
N CYS A 276 -4.33 1.04 -3.75
CA CYS A 276 -4.20 -0.21 -3.02
C CYS A 276 -5.08 -0.15 -1.77
N ASN A 277 -5.95 -1.14 -1.60
CA ASN A 277 -6.53 -1.43 -0.31
C ASN A 277 -5.63 -2.50 0.31
N THR A 278 -4.70 -2.11 1.18
CA THR A 278 -3.82 -3.05 1.88
C THR A 278 -4.65 -3.99 2.76
N LEU A 279 -4.88 -5.21 2.27
CA LEU A 279 -5.11 -6.37 3.11
C LEU A 279 -3.72 -6.90 3.46
N SER A 280 -3.24 -6.63 4.67
CA SER A 280 -1.90 -6.98 5.13
C SER A 280 -1.62 -8.48 4.95
N THR A 281 -0.69 -8.82 4.06
CA THR A 281 -0.22 -10.19 3.81
C THR A 281 1.16 -10.38 4.43
N ASP A 282 1.26 -10.65 5.74
CA ASP A 282 2.49 -11.31 6.20
C ASP A 282 2.42 -12.79 5.84
N VAL A 283 3.52 -13.20 5.23
CA VAL A 283 3.89 -14.53 4.79
C VAL A 283 3.62 -15.54 5.90
N MET A 284 2.83 -16.58 5.59
CA MET A 284 2.86 -17.81 6.38
C MET A 284 4.29 -18.35 6.29
N GLU A 285 5.06 -18.27 7.39
CA GLU A 285 6.21 -19.17 7.51
C GLU A 285 5.69 -20.60 7.39
N PRO A 286 6.27 -21.43 6.50
CA PRO A 286 5.88 -22.82 6.40
C PRO A 286 6.32 -23.51 7.69
N ASP A 287 5.36 -23.75 8.57
CA ASP A 287 5.53 -24.59 9.75
C ASP A 287 6.10 -25.93 9.29
N GLY A 288 7.37 -26.18 9.64
CA GLY A 288 8.14 -27.36 9.31
C GLY A 288 7.63 -28.58 10.07
N GLY A 289 6.40 -29.00 9.79
CA GLY A 289 5.70 -30.09 10.44
C GLY A 289 5.38 -31.22 9.48
N ARG A 290 6.32 -32.17 9.34
CA ARG A 290 6.08 -33.50 8.74
C ARG A 290 4.78 -34.13 9.28
N ARG A 291 3.85 -34.50 8.40
CA ARG A 291 3.06 -35.74 8.52
C ARG A 291 2.41 -36.11 7.18
N GLY A 292 2.79 -37.28 6.68
CA GLY A 292 2.21 -37.88 5.49
C GLY A 292 0.76 -38.31 5.71
N GLY A 293 -0.09 -38.02 4.73
CA GLY A 293 -1.46 -38.48 4.63
C GLY A 293 -1.89 -38.45 3.17
N ARG A 294 -2.01 -39.65 2.59
CA ARG A 294 -2.36 -39.90 1.19
C ARG A 294 -3.88 -39.77 1.02
N ILE A 295 -4.39 -38.80 0.23
CA ILE A 295 -5.81 -38.73 -0.14
C ILE A 295 -5.96 -38.41 -1.64
N ARG A 296 -6.97 -39.06 -2.23
CA ARG A 296 -7.28 -39.24 -3.66
C ARG A 296 -7.82 -37.97 -4.34
N GLN A 297 -7.53 -37.87 -5.64
CA GLN A 297 -8.09 -36.90 -6.59
C GLN A 297 -9.61 -37.02 -6.75
N ALA A 298 -10.29 -35.88 -6.83
CA ALA A 298 -11.55 -35.74 -7.54
C ALA A 298 -11.60 -34.35 -8.20
N SER A 299 -11.80 -34.36 -9.51
CA SER A 299 -12.00 -33.22 -10.40
C SER A 299 -13.44 -32.69 -10.33
N ARG A 300 -13.64 -31.37 -10.35
CA ARG A 300 -14.65 -30.65 -11.16
C ARG A 300 -14.63 -29.15 -10.84
N GLY A 301 -14.73 -28.32 -11.88
CA GLY A 301 -14.55 -26.88 -11.82
C GLY A 301 -15.81 -26.06 -11.50
N SER A 302 -15.61 -24.74 -11.47
CA SER A 302 -16.62 -23.73 -11.80
C SER A 302 -15.91 -22.37 -11.83
N GLY A 303 -15.93 -21.71 -13.00
CA GLY A 303 -15.43 -20.36 -13.17
C GLY A 303 -16.47 -19.36 -12.67
N VAL A 304 -16.06 -18.47 -11.76
CA VAL A 304 -16.90 -17.36 -11.29
C VAL A 304 -16.40 -16.09 -11.98
N ALA A 305 -17.24 -15.52 -12.84
CA ALA A 305 -17.04 -14.21 -13.44
C ALA A 305 -17.37 -13.11 -12.42
N CYS A 306 -16.46 -12.15 -12.24
CA CYS A 306 -16.72 -10.91 -11.49
C CYS A 306 -16.97 -9.79 -12.50
N GLY A 307 -18.22 -9.29 -12.54
CA GLY A 307 -18.60 -8.14 -13.36
C GLY A 307 -18.20 -6.81 -12.72
N ALA A 308 -17.83 -5.84 -13.55
CA ALA A 308 -17.64 -4.44 -13.18
C ALA A 308 -18.70 -3.59 -13.90
N GLY A 309 -19.36 -2.69 -13.18
CA GLY A 309 -20.29 -1.71 -13.74
C GLY A 309 -19.58 -0.39 -14.04
N LEU A 310 -19.88 0.20 -15.21
CA LEU A 310 -19.39 1.51 -15.65
C LEU A 310 -20.59 2.45 -15.85
N ALA A 311 -20.47 3.70 -15.43
CA ALA A 311 -21.35 4.80 -15.84
C ALA A 311 -20.47 5.89 -16.47
N ALA A 312 -20.94 6.50 -17.56
CA ALA A 312 -20.21 7.44 -18.38
C ALA A 312 -20.85 8.84 -18.33
N ASP A 313 -20.00 9.87 -18.28
CA ASP A 313 -20.34 11.25 -18.65
C ASP A 313 -19.10 11.92 -19.29
N GLU A 314 -19.29 12.76 -20.30
CA GLU A 314 -18.23 13.26 -21.19
C GLU A 314 -17.59 14.56 -20.67
N GLY A 315 -16.41 14.42 -20.05
CA GLY A 315 -15.52 15.54 -19.73
C GLY A 315 -14.29 15.05 -18.96
N ASN A 316 -13.09 15.23 -19.52
CA ASN A 316 -11.78 14.87 -18.94
C ASN A 316 -11.79 13.54 -18.14
N VAL A 317 -11.82 12.42 -18.87
CA VAL A 317 -12.11 11.11 -18.30
C VAL A 317 -10.97 10.64 -17.38
N SER A 318 -11.15 10.84 -16.07
CA SER A 318 -10.35 10.17 -15.05
C SER A 318 -10.91 8.77 -14.85
N HIS A 319 -10.14 7.74 -15.22
CA HIS A 319 -10.53 6.35 -14.98
C HIS A 319 -9.95 5.88 -13.65
N THR A 320 -10.84 5.55 -12.70
CA THR A 320 -10.45 4.86 -11.46
C THR A 320 -10.56 3.36 -11.70
N VAL A 321 -9.44 2.65 -11.75
CA VAL A 321 -9.41 1.18 -11.82
C VAL A 321 -9.16 0.63 -10.42
N ALA A 322 -10.17 0.03 -9.82
CA ALA A 322 -10.00 -0.70 -8.57
C ALA A 322 -9.48 -2.12 -8.87
N VAL A 323 -8.20 -2.37 -8.61
CA VAL A 323 -7.64 -3.73 -8.67
C VAL A 323 -7.99 -4.44 -7.37
N LYS A 324 -8.88 -5.43 -7.44
CA LYS A 324 -9.15 -6.34 -6.33
C LYS A 324 -8.06 -7.42 -6.39
N ASN A 325 -7.27 -7.57 -5.32
CA ASN A 325 -6.10 -8.45 -5.26
C ASN A 325 -6.35 -9.81 -5.94
N ALA A 326 -5.58 -10.07 -6.99
CA ALA A 326 -5.40 -11.41 -7.53
C ALA A 326 -4.66 -12.23 -6.47
N ARG A 327 -5.16 -13.43 -6.15
CA ARG A 327 -4.43 -14.38 -5.30
C ARG A 327 -3.09 -14.72 -5.98
N PRO A 328 -1.99 -14.88 -5.23
CA PRO A 328 -0.75 -15.39 -5.81
C PRO A 328 -1.02 -16.78 -6.41
N ALA A 329 -0.51 -17.01 -7.62
CA ALA A 329 -0.57 -18.30 -8.27
C ALA A 329 0.17 -19.34 -7.41
N GLN A 330 -0.57 -20.31 -6.85
CA GLN A 330 0.04 -21.50 -6.27
C GLN A 330 0.75 -22.26 -7.39
N ARG A 331 2.09 -22.26 -7.37
CA ARG A 331 2.89 -23.17 -8.18
C ARG A 331 2.59 -24.59 -7.70
N TYR A 332 2.01 -25.40 -8.58
CA TYR A 332 1.98 -26.84 -8.41
C TYR A 332 3.41 -27.35 -8.63
N PHE A 333 3.97 -28.01 -7.61
CA PHE A 333 5.13 -28.88 -7.82
C PHE A 333 4.64 -30.10 -8.59
N GLU A 334 5.09 -30.24 -9.83
CA GLU A 334 5.13 -31.56 -10.48
C GLU A 334 6.28 -32.36 -9.85
N SER A 335 5.97 -33.62 -9.56
CA SER A 335 6.81 -34.64 -8.92
C SER A 335 8.02 -35.03 -9.75
#